data_AF-A0A9E5P612-F1
#
_entry.id   AF-A0A9E5P612-F1
#
_cell.length_a   1.000
_cell.length_b   1.000
_cell.length_c   1.000
_cell.angle_alpha   90.00
_cell.angle_beta   90.00
_cell.angle_gamma   90.00
#
_symmetry.space_group_name_H-M   'P 1'
#
loop_
_entity.id
_entity.type
_entity.pdbx_description
1 polymer ?
#
loop_
_entity_poly.entity_id
_entity_poly.type
_entity_poly.pdbx_seq_one_letter_code
_entity_poly.pdbx_strand_id
1 'polypeptide(L)'
;EAAALMLAENIMSLNPKFKMEVRNVEWKDYVVQIRGFQYPIFLSGWGADYADPHNFVYPFMHSNGYYGRFMALKNDEIDNLCDAGIENVEPEKRKEIYSRLQNIWYEDAIGIPLYQQIVVRAYRDYVHGFVPNAMFTDDNEILKRIWKE
;
A
#
# COMPACT_ATOMS: atom_id res chain seq x y z
N GLU A 1 14.55 1.27 -2.47
CA GLU A 1 15.63 0.95 -3.43
C GLU A 1 16.07 -0.51 -3.36
N ALA A 2 16.60 -1.01 -2.24
CA ALA A 2 17.07 -2.39 -2.11
C ALA A 2 16.05 -3.46 -2.57
N ALA A 3 14.78 -3.34 -2.15
CA ALA A 3 13.72 -4.26 -2.59
C ALA A 3 13.49 -4.26 -4.12
N ALA A 4 13.63 -3.09 -4.77
CA ALA A 4 13.47 -2.97 -6.22
C ALA A 4 14.64 -3.62 -6.97
N LEU A 5 15.87 -3.45 -6.46
CA LEU A 5 17.06 -4.10 -7.00
C LEU A 5 16.96 -5.62 -6.89
N MET A 6 16.60 -6.13 -5.71
CA MET A 6 16.40 -7.57 -5.49
C MET A 6 15.31 -8.14 -6.40
N LEU A 7 14.20 -7.42 -6.58
CA LEU A 7 13.13 -7.85 -7.49
C LEU A 7 13.63 -7.91 -8.94
N ALA A 8 14.32 -6.86 -9.40
CA ALA A 8 14.85 -6.80 -10.75
C ALA A 8 15.88 -7.91 -11.02
N GLU A 9 16.82 -8.14 -10.09
CA GLU A 9 17.80 -9.21 -10.19
C GLU A 9 17.15 -10.60 -10.27
N ASN A 10 16.20 -10.88 -9.38
CA ASN A 10 15.48 -12.16 -9.38
C ASN A 10 14.70 -12.37 -10.67
N ILE A 11 13.94 -11.37 -11.15
CA ILE A 11 13.19 -11.48 -12.42
C ILE A 11 14.15 -11.69 -13.59
N MET A 12 15.21 -10.90 -13.69
CA MET A 12 16.20 -11.05 -14.77
C MET A 12 16.91 -12.41 -14.73
N SER A 13 17.05 -13.04 -13.55
CA SER A 13 17.60 -14.40 -13.43
C SER A 13 16.72 -15.49 -14.06
N LEU A 14 15.40 -15.26 -14.13
CA LEU A 14 14.45 -16.24 -14.66
C LEU A 14 14.49 -16.35 -16.19
N ASN A 15 14.85 -15.26 -16.87
CA ASN A 15 14.88 -15.23 -18.32
C ASN A 15 15.87 -14.17 -18.84
N PRO A 16 16.88 -14.54 -19.64
CA PRO A 16 17.88 -13.60 -20.14
C PRO A 16 17.32 -12.50 -21.06
N LYS A 17 16.08 -12.65 -21.55
CA LYS A 17 15.37 -11.63 -22.33
C LYS A 17 14.79 -10.51 -21.48
N PHE A 18 14.58 -10.73 -20.18
CA PHE A 18 14.09 -9.69 -19.30
C PHE A 18 15.20 -8.66 -19.05
N LYS A 19 14.83 -7.39 -19.22
CA LYS A 19 15.69 -6.23 -18.98
C LYS A 19 14.90 -5.26 -18.11
N MET A 20 15.38 -5.04 -16.89
CA MET A 20 14.75 -4.13 -15.94
C MET A 20 15.78 -3.09 -15.49
N GLU A 21 15.37 -1.84 -15.49
CA GLU A 21 16.15 -0.72 -14.94
C GLU A 21 15.44 -0.21 -13.69
N VAL A 22 16.14 -0.18 -12.57
CA VAL A 22 15.65 0.42 -11.34
C VAL A 22 16.01 1.90 -11.35
N ARG A 23 15.01 2.77 -11.27
CA ARG A 23 15.20 4.22 -11.25
C ARG A 23 14.80 4.77 -9.89
N ASN A 24 15.73 5.47 -9.24
CA ASN A 24 15.43 6.27 -8.05
C ASN A 24 14.94 7.64 -8.51
N VAL A 25 13.77 8.05 -8.04
CA VAL A 25 13.08 9.28 -8.44
C VAL A 25 12.55 9.96 -7.19
N GLU A 26 12.67 11.29 -7.14
CA GLU A 26 12.10 12.08 -6.03
C GLU A 26 10.58 11.86 -5.95
N TRP A 27 10.04 11.79 -4.73
CA TRP A 27 8.68 11.34 -4.48
C TRP A 27 7.61 12.14 -5.24
N LYS A 28 7.74 13.47 -5.31
CA LYS A 28 6.81 14.34 -6.03
C LYS A 28 6.74 13.96 -7.51
N ASP A 29 7.90 13.79 -8.13
CA ASP A 29 7.99 13.42 -9.55
C ASP A 29 7.60 11.95 -9.79
N TYR A 30 7.92 11.08 -8.84
CA TYR A 30 7.56 9.66 -8.87
C TYR A 30 6.04 9.47 -8.92
N VAL A 31 5.31 10.17 -8.06
CA VAL A 31 3.85 10.15 -8.03
C VAL A 31 3.26 10.67 -9.34
N VAL A 32 3.79 11.76 -9.90
CA VAL A 32 3.32 12.29 -11.20
C VAL A 32 3.54 11.27 -12.33
N GLN A 33 4.68 10.58 -12.33
CA GLN A 33 5.01 9.59 -13.35
C GLN A 33 4.18 8.30 -13.25
N ILE A 34 3.85 7.83 -12.04
CA ILE A 34 2.85 6.75 -11.86
C ILE A 34 1.52 7.15 -12.49
N ARG A 35 1.05 8.37 -12.21
CA ARG A 35 -0.23 8.87 -12.73
C ARG A 35 -0.24 9.05 -14.25
N GLY A 36 0.93 9.27 -14.83
CA GLY A 36 1.15 9.32 -16.27
C GLY A 36 1.38 7.96 -16.92
N PHE A 37 1.23 6.84 -16.20
CA PHE A 37 1.49 5.48 -16.69
C PHE A 37 2.90 5.30 -17.26
N GLN A 38 3.90 6.02 -16.70
CA GLN A 38 5.27 5.98 -17.21
C GLN A 38 6.08 4.79 -16.69
N TYR A 39 5.58 4.08 -15.67
CA TYR A 39 6.24 2.92 -15.09
C TYR A 39 5.42 1.65 -15.28
N PRO A 40 5.99 0.59 -15.85
CA PRO A 40 5.31 -0.71 -15.94
C PRO A 40 5.22 -1.41 -14.58
N ILE A 41 6.18 -1.12 -13.68
CA ILE A 41 6.22 -1.64 -12.32
C ILE A 41 6.64 -0.48 -11.41
N PHE A 42 5.90 -0.26 -10.33
CA PHE A 42 6.23 0.72 -9.31
C PHE A 42 6.10 0.08 -7.92
N LEU A 43 6.96 0.51 -7.00
CA LEU A 43 6.89 0.12 -5.59
C LEU A 43 6.25 1.25 -4.80
N SER A 44 5.29 0.91 -3.95
CA SER A 44 4.65 1.86 -3.05
C SER A 44 4.15 1.17 -1.79
N GLY A 45 3.70 1.96 -0.83
CA GLY A 45 3.07 1.49 0.39
C GLY A 45 1.77 2.23 0.68
N TRP A 46 1.12 1.84 1.76
CA TRP A 46 -0.07 2.52 2.27
C TRP A 46 -0.08 2.47 3.79
N GLY A 47 -0.26 3.61 4.43
CA GLY A 47 -0.57 3.71 5.85
C GLY A 47 -2.08 3.74 6.02
N ALA A 48 -2.61 3.05 7.03
CA ALA A 48 -4.04 3.09 7.30
C ALA A 48 -4.48 4.51 7.69
N ASP A 49 -5.41 5.11 6.94
CA ASP A 49 -6.04 6.38 7.30
C ASP A 49 -7.09 6.20 8.41
N TYR A 50 -7.75 5.03 8.41
CA TYR A 50 -8.72 4.61 9.41
C TYR A 50 -8.72 3.07 9.53
N ALA A 51 -9.13 2.56 10.70
CA ALA A 51 -9.05 1.15 11.04
C ALA A 51 -10.20 0.32 10.42
N ASP A 52 -10.27 0.30 9.09
CA ASP A 52 -11.25 -0.48 8.34
C ASP A 52 -10.58 -1.14 7.10
N PRO A 53 -10.88 -2.42 6.78
CA PRO A 53 -10.33 -3.09 5.60
C PRO A 53 -10.58 -2.34 4.28
N HIS A 54 -11.69 -1.61 4.18
CA HIS A 54 -12.01 -0.80 3.01
C HIS A 54 -10.93 0.23 2.69
N ASN A 55 -10.25 0.76 3.72
CA ASN A 55 -9.16 1.71 3.57
C ASN A 55 -7.95 1.14 2.82
N PHE A 56 -7.82 -0.19 2.74
CA PHE A 56 -6.81 -0.86 1.92
C PHE A 56 -7.40 -1.35 0.62
N VAL A 57 -8.54 -2.03 0.67
CA VAL A 57 -9.08 -2.73 -0.48
C VAL A 57 -9.52 -1.76 -1.58
N TYR A 58 -10.21 -0.67 -1.24
CA TYR A 58 -10.69 0.26 -2.25
C TYR A 58 -9.54 0.99 -2.96
N PRO A 59 -8.56 1.62 -2.27
CA PRO A 59 -7.45 2.27 -2.96
C PRO A 59 -6.62 1.31 -3.83
N PHE A 60 -6.46 0.05 -3.42
CA PHE A 60 -5.65 -0.91 -4.15
C PHE A 60 -6.35 -1.60 -5.31
N MET A 61 -7.64 -1.93 -5.17
CA MET A 61 -8.31 -2.87 -6.07
C MET A 61 -9.44 -2.26 -6.88
N HIS A 62 -10.18 -1.28 -6.34
CA HIS A 62 -11.28 -0.68 -7.08
C HIS A 62 -10.74 0.13 -8.27
N SER A 63 -11.40 0.10 -9.42
CA SER A 63 -10.96 0.77 -10.65
C SER A 63 -10.89 2.31 -10.53
N ASN A 64 -11.72 2.88 -9.65
CA ASN A 64 -11.65 4.30 -9.22
C ASN A 64 -10.74 4.54 -7.99
N GLY A 65 -10.21 3.48 -7.39
CA GLY A 65 -9.21 3.54 -6.32
C GLY A 65 -7.88 4.08 -6.83
N TYR A 66 -7.05 4.61 -5.92
CA TYR A 66 -5.80 5.26 -6.29
C TYR A 66 -4.87 4.34 -7.10
N TYR A 67 -4.46 3.20 -6.53
CA TYR A 67 -3.59 2.26 -7.22
C TYR A 67 -4.35 1.44 -8.25
N GLY A 68 -5.60 1.03 -7.99
CA GLY A 68 -6.40 0.27 -8.96
C GLY A 68 -6.46 0.99 -10.31
N ARG A 69 -6.70 2.30 -10.29
CA ARG A 69 -6.65 3.16 -11.48
C ARG A 69 -5.29 3.15 -12.19
N PHE A 70 -4.18 3.33 -11.45
CA PHE A 70 -2.84 3.48 -12.04
C PHE A 70 -2.14 2.16 -12.34
N MET A 71 -2.66 1.04 -11.84
CA MET A 71 -2.36 -0.32 -12.33
C MET A 71 -3.20 -0.69 -13.56
N ALA A 72 -4.10 0.21 -14.00
CA ALA A 72 -5.09 -0.06 -15.04
C ALA A 72 -5.97 -1.30 -14.75
N LEU A 73 -6.21 -1.57 -13.45
CA LEU A 73 -7.06 -2.65 -13.01
C LEU A 73 -8.52 -2.29 -13.26
N LYS A 74 -9.17 -3.07 -14.13
CA LYS A 74 -10.60 -2.94 -14.42
C LYS A 74 -11.22 -4.33 -14.43
N ASN A 75 -11.99 -4.64 -13.38
CA ASN A 75 -12.67 -5.91 -13.22
C ASN A 75 -13.99 -5.68 -12.46
N ASP A 76 -15.11 -5.99 -13.11
CA ASP A 76 -16.44 -5.74 -12.55
C ASP A 76 -16.71 -6.58 -11.29
N GLU A 77 -16.14 -7.79 -11.16
CA GLU A 77 -16.25 -8.59 -9.92
C GLU A 77 -15.58 -7.88 -8.75
N ILE A 78 -14.36 -7.37 -8.98
CA ILE A 78 -13.58 -6.66 -7.96
C ILE A 78 -14.30 -5.37 -7.52
N ASP A 79 -14.77 -4.57 -8.49
CA ASP A 79 -15.46 -3.32 -8.19
C ASP A 79 -16.75 -3.57 -7.39
N ASN A 80 -17.59 -4.52 -7.84
CA ASN A 80 -18.81 -4.89 -7.13
C ASN A 80 -18.56 -5.41 -5.71
N LEU A 81 -17.50 -6.19 -5.50
CA LEU A 81 -17.13 -6.68 -4.17
C LEU A 81 -16.61 -5.53 -3.28
N CYS A 82 -15.84 -4.59 -3.82
CA CYS A 82 -15.39 -3.42 -3.07
C CYS A 82 -16.58 -2.57 -2.59
N ASP A 83 -17.56 -2.32 -3.47
CA ASP A 83 -18.77 -1.56 -3.17
C ASP A 83 -19.65 -2.29 -2.14
N ALA A 84 -19.90 -3.58 -2.36
CA ALA A 84 -20.65 -4.41 -1.40
C ALA A 84 -19.98 -4.43 -0.01
N GLY A 85 -18.65 -4.41 0.04
CA GLY A 85 -17.89 -4.44 1.29
C GLY A 85 -18.07 -3.19 2.17
N ILE A 86 -18.32 -2.02 1.56
CA ILE A 86 -18.56 -0.76 2.30
C ILE A 86 -20.05 -0.53 2.60
N GLU A 87 -20.94 -1.00 1.73
CA GLU A 87 -22.39 -0.92 1.96
C GLU A 87 -22.89 -1.88 3.05
N ASN A 88 -22.22 -3.02 3.23
CA ASN A 88 -22.63 -4.02 4.21
C ASN A 88 -22.17 -3.66 5.63
N VAL A 89 -23.08 -3.69 6.59
CA VAL A 89 -22.78 -3.39 8.01
C VAL A 89 -22.57 -4.63 8.87
N GLU A 90 -22.84 -5.84 8.34
CA GLU A 90 -22.71 -7.09 9.08
C GLU A 90 -21.25 -7.58 9.04
N PRO A 91 -20.54 -7.67 10.19
CA PRO A 91 -19.11 -7.94 10.19
C PRO A 91 -18.69 -9.24 9.51
N GLU A 92 -19.44 -10.33 9.69
CA GLU A 92 -19.11 -11.62 9.06
C GLU A 92 -19.27 -11.58 7.54
N LYS A 93 -20.30 -10.91 7.02
CA LYS A 93 -20.47 -10.72 5.57
C LYS A 93 -19.36 -9.87 4.98
N ARG A 94 -18.99 -8.77 5.66
CA ARG A 94 -17.86 -7.93 5.25
C ARG A 94 -16.57 -8.74 5.20
N LYS A 95 -16.32 -9.57 6.22
CA LYS A 95 -15.14 -10.43 6.29
C LYS A 95 -15.09 -11.43 5.12
N GLU A 96 -16.21 -12.05 4.76
CA GLU A 96 -16.28 -12.94 3.60
C GLU A 96 -15.95 -12.20 2.29
N ILE A 97 -16.54 -11.02 2.07
CA ILE A 97 -16.28 -10.17 0.91
C ILE A 97 -14.79 -9.79 0.81
N TYR A 98 -14.22 -9.24 1.88
CA TYR A 98 -12.82 -8.83 1.89
C TYR A 98 -11.85 -10.01 1.79
N SER A 99 -12.21 -11.19 2.30
CA SER A 99 -11.42 -12.41 2.11
C SER A 99 -11.44 -12.86 0.65
N ARG A 100 -12.59 -12.75 -0.04
CA ARG A 100 -12.66 -13.02 -1.49
C ARG A 100 -11.78 -12.07 -2.28
N LEU A 101 -11.80 -10.77 -1.97
CA LEU A 101 -10.93 -9.78 -2.62
C LEU A 101 -9.44 -10.09 -2.40
N GLN A 102 -9.04 -10.50 -1.19
CA GLN A 102 -7.67 -10.95 -0.92
C GLN A 102 -7.29 -12.21 -1.72
N ASN A 103 -8.21 -13.16 -1.89
CA ASN A 103 -7.98 -14.34 -2.72
C ASN A 103 -7.81 -13.95 -4.20
N ILE A 104 -8.66 -13.07 -4.73
CA ILE A 104 -8.53 -12.57 -6.12
C ILE A 104 -7.18 -11.88 -6.31
N TRP A 105 -6.73 -11.05 -5.36
CA TRP A 105 -5.41 -10.42 -5.42
C TRP A 105 -4.28 -11.44 -5.61
N TYR A 106 -4.35 -12.56 -4.89
CA TYR A 106 -3.38 -13.65 -4.97
C TYR A 106 -3.52 -14.46 -6.27
N GLU A 107 -4.75 -14.87 -6.63
CA GLU A 107 -5.07 -15.68 -7.81
C GLU A 107 -4.64 -14.98 -9.11
N ASP A 108 -4.95 -13.69 -9.23
CA ASP A 108 -4.69 -12.89 -10.43
C ASP A 108 -3.31 -12.20 -10.41
N ALA A 109 -2.55 -12.37 -9.33
CA ALA A 109 -1.24 -11.76 -9.13
C ALA A 109 -1.23 -10.23 -9.40
N ILE A 110 -2.27 -9.52 -8.93
CA ILE A 110 -2.48 -8.08 -9.18
C ILE A 110 -1.28 -7.24 -8.71
N GLY A 111 -0.68 -7.63 -7.60
CA GLY A 111 0.56 -7.06 -7.11
C GLY A 111 1.23 -7.99 -6.10
N ILE A 112 2.45 -7.64 -5.71
CA ILE A 112 3.28 -8.46 -4.82
C ILE A 112 3.32 -7.79 -3.44
N PRO A 113 2.63 -8.32 -2.41
CA PRO A 113 2.79 -7.86 -1.04
C PRO A 113 4.22 -8.18 -0.57
N LEU A 114 4.95 -7.16 -0.11
CA LEU A 114 6.35 -7.33 0.31
C LEU A 114 6.46 -7.59 1.81
N TYR A 115 6.09 -6.61 2.64
CA TYR A 115 6.13 -6.71 4.10
C TYR A 115 5.27 -5.62 4.74
N GLN A 116 4.87 -5.84 5.99
CA GLN A 116 4.31 -4.80 6.86
C GLN A 116 5.46 -4.12 7.62
N GLN A 117 5.62 -2.81 7.45
CA GLN A 117 6.68 -2.06 8.14
C GLN A 117 6.46 -2.04 9.66
N ILE A 118 7.54 -2.28 10.41
CA ILE A 118 7.60 -2.00 11.84
C ILE A 118 8.14 -0.59 12.02
N VAL A 119 7.37 0.28 12.67
CA VAL A 119 7.78 1.66 12.95
C VAL A 119 8.59 1.67 14.24
N VAL A 120 9.87 2.03 14.13
CA VAL A 120 10.77 2.21 15.28
C VAL A 120 10.99 3.71 15.48
N ARG A 121 10.69 4.21 16.68
CA ARG A 121 10.94 5.60 17.07
C ARG A 121 11.96 5.64 18.19
N ALA A 122 12.93 6.54 18.09
CA ALA A 122 13.96 6.75 19.08
C ALA A 122 13.88 8.18 19.62
N TYR A 123 13.75 8.30 20.94
CA TYR A 123 13.70 9.57 21.63
C TYR A 123 14.85 9.67 22.62
N ARG A 124 15.23 10.90 22.96
CA ARG A 124 16.08 11.15 24.14
C ARG A 124 15.28 10.83 25.40
N ASP A 125 15.98 10.46 26.46
CA ASP A 125 15.39 10.10 27.76
C ASP A 125 14.60 11.25 28.40
N TYR A 126 14.98 12.50 28.12
CA TYR A 126 14.27 13.71 28.56
C TYR A 126 13.04 14.08 27.71
N VAL A 127 12.70 13.32 26.67
CA VAL A 127 11.51 13.56 25.83
C VAL A 127 10.36 12.70 26.32
N HIS A 128 9.25 13.34 26.63
CA HIS A 128 8.09 12.71 27.24
C HIS A 128 6.79 13.03 26.49
N GLY A 129 5.73 12.29 26.81
CA GLY A 129 4.38 12.53 26.27
C GLY A 129 4.08 11.90 24.91
N PHE A 130 5.02 11.13 24.35
CA PHE A 130 4.75 10.30 23.17
C PHE A 130 3.72 9.21 23.50
N VAL A 131 2.73 9.07 22.62
CA VAL A 131 1.72 8.01 22.68
C VAL A 131 1.73 7.29 21.33
N PRO A 132 2.04 5.99 21.27
CA PRO A 132 2.03 5.26 20.01
C PRO A 132 0.61 5.17 19.46
N ASN A 133 0.48 5.42 18.16
CA ASN A 133 -0.74 5.17 17.40
C ASN A 133 -0.40 4.21 16.26
N ALA A 134 -1.12 3.08 16.19
CA ALA A 134 -0.90 2.04 15.19
C ALA A 134 -1.21 2.49 13.75
N MET A 135 -2.01 3.55 13.57
CA MET A 135 -2.32 4.12 12.26
C MET A 135 -1.33 5.21 11.82
N PHE A 136 -0.50 5.73 12.74
CA PHE A 136 0.42 6.82 12.42
C PHE A 136 1.79 6.30 12.02
N THR A 137 2.19 6.65 10.80
CA THR A 137 3.58 6.63 10.35
C THR A 137 4.43 7.61 11.15
N ASP A 138 5.75 7.54 10.97
CA ASP A 138 6.75 8.44 11.52
C ASP A 138 6.41 9.93 11.32
N ASP A 139 5.75 10.31 10.22
CA ASP A 139 5.41 11.70 9.91
C ASP A 139 4.26 12.31 10.73
N ASN A 140 3.52 11.50 11.52
CA ASN A 140 2.22 11.88 12.10
C ASN A 140 2.24 12.02 13.64
N GLU A 141 3.31 12.58 14.20
CA GLU A 141 3.41 12.78 15.65
C GLU A 141 2.51 13.91 16.16
N ILE A 142 1.82 13.66 17.28
CA ILE A 142 1.04 14.69 17.98
C ILE A 142 2.00 15.54 18.82
N LEU A 143 2.73 16.45 18.15
CA LEU A 143 3.75 17.31 18.79
C LEU A 143 3.21 18.10 19.98
N LYS A 144 1.91 18.42 20.00
CA LYS A 144 1.24 19.11 21.12
C LYS A 144 1.30 18.34 22.45
N ARG A 145 1.53 17.03 22.40
CA ARG A 145 1.66 16.18 23.61
C ARG A 145 3.11 15.97 24.02
N ILE A 146 4.06 16.30 23.16
CA ILE A 146 5.47 16.09 23.41
C ILE A 146 6.02 17.26 24.23
N TRP A 147 6.75 16.94 25.29
CA TRP A 147 7.42 17.93 26.13
C TRP A 147 8.80 17.43 26.55
N LYS A 148 9.62 18.37 27.01
CA LYS A 148 10.98 18.14 27.51
C LYS A 148 11.07 18.61 28.96
N GLU A 149 11.71 17.82 29.81
CA GLU A 149 12.18 18.27 31.14
C GLU A 149 13.47 19.11 31.04
#